data_AF-A0A327TK98-F1
#
_entry.id   AF-A0A327TK98-F1
#
_cell.length_a   1.000
_cell.length_b   1.000
_cell.length_c   1.000
_cell.angle_alpha   90.00
_cell.angle_beta   90.00
_cell.angle_gamma   90.00
#
_symmetry.space_group_name_H-M   'P 1'
#
loop_
_entity.id
_entity.type
_entity.pdbx_description
1 polymer ?
#
loop_
_entity_poly.entity_id
_entity_poly.type
_entity_poly.pdbx_seq_one_letter_code
_entity_poly.pdbx_strand_id
1 'polypeptide(L)'
;MRHAKKAATNPLQTDHQADHKADRSVAGWRANLTHAATHVIACSLALAVAATVLDEGIVVLPGAAAVALIGVTHAVIDRRWPVEAWMRIARQRKWAAAGGAAHVDQTAHVLVLAVAALAITALS
;
A
#
# COMPACT_ATOMS: atom_id res chain seq x y z
N MET A 1 -15.60 -18.82 -13.22
CA MET A 1 -14.16 -18.50 -13.39
C MET A 1 -13.47 -18.86 -12.08
N ARG A 2 -12.51 -19.79 -12.08
CA ARG A 2 -11.82 -20.20 -10.83
C ARG A 2 -10.90 -19.06 -10.40
N HIS A 3 -11.06 -18.56 -9.17
CA HIS A 3 -10.13 -17.62 -8.58
C HIS A 3 -8.77 -18.31 -8.45
N ALA A 4 -7.79 -17.89 -9.24
CA ALA A 4 -6.40 -18.22 -8.94
C ALA A 4 -6.10 -17.61 -7.56
N LYS A 5 -5.70 -18.44 -6.59
CA LYS A 5 -5.23 -17.97 -5.29
C LYS A 5 -4.14 -16.94 -5.52
N LYS A 6 -4.32 -15.72 -5.03
CA LYS A 6 -3.24 -14.74 -5.02
C LYS A 6 -2.41 -15.05 -3.79
N ALA A 7 -1.37 -15.86 -3.97
CA ALA A 7 -0.39 -16.10 -2.92
C ALA A 7 0.02 -14.77 -2.29
N ALA A 8 0.21 -14.73 -0.98
CA ALA A 8 0.74 -13.55 -0.31
C ALA A 8 2.05 -13.10 -1.00
N THR A 9 1.97 -11.99 -1.75
CA THR A 9 3.14 -11.39 -2.42
C THR A 9 3.97 -10.52 -1.46
N ASN A 10 3.59 -10.48 -0.18
CA ASN A 10 4.21 -9.68 0.87
C ASN A 10 4.27 -10.54 2.16
N PRO A 11 5.44 -10.66 2.82
CA PRO A 11 5.61 -11.48 4.02
C PRO A 11 4.74 -11.05 5.21
N LEU A 12 4.22 -9.83 5.21
CA LEU A 12 3.36 -9.30 6.28
C LEU A 12 1.86 -9.37 5.93
N GLN A 13 1.49 -10.09 4.87
CA GLN A 13 0.12 -10.28 4.44
C GLN A 13 -0.25 -11.76 4.47
N THR A 14 -1.46 -12.08 4.91
CA THR A 14 -2.02 -13.44 4.83
C THR A 14 -2.67 -13.69 3.47
N ASP A 15 -2.78 -14.96 3.05
CA ASP A 15 -3.51 -15.33 1.83
C ASP A 15 -4.97 -14.83 1.85
N HIS A 16 -5.65 -14.92 3.01
CA HIS A 16 -7.00 -14.39 3.18
C HIS A 16 -7.06 -12.89 2.86
N GLN A 17 -6.11 -12.10 3.36
CA GLN A 17 -6.05 -10.68 3.03
C GLN A 17 -5.77 -10.47 1.53
N ALA A 18 -4.84 -11.22 0.94
CA ALA A 18 -4.48 -11.13 -0.47
C ALA A 18 -5.68 -11.39 -1.41
N ASP A 19 -6.48 -12.39 -1.06
CA ASP A 19 -7.64 -12.82 -1.83
C ASP A 19 -8.83 -11.86 -1.63
N HIS A 20 -9.11 -11.41 -0.40
CA HIS A 20 -10.36 -10.71 -0.06
C HIS A 20 -10.26 -9.18 0.06
N LYS A 21 -9.06 -8.57 0.14
CA LYS A 21 -8.93 -7.10 0.37
C LYS A 21 -9.54 -6.21 -0.73
N ALA A 22 -9.82 -6.77 -1.90
CA ALA A 22 -10.49 -6.05 -2.99
C ALA A 22 -12.02 -6.25 -3.03
N ASP A 23 -12.57 -7.18 -2.24
CA ASP A 23 -14.00 -7.51 -2.26
C ASP A 23 -14.84 -6.33 -1.76
N ARG A 24 -15.95 -6.02 -2.44
CA ARG A 24 -16.85 -4.89 -2.13
C ARG A 24 -17.76 -5.13 -0.91
N SER A 25 -17.43 -6.11 -0.07
CA SER A 25 -18.17 -6.48 1.12
C SER A 25 -17.57 -5.85 2.38
N VAL A 26 -18.32 -5.87 3.48
CA VAL A 26 -17.79 -5.49 4.81
C VAL A 26 -16.59 -6.37 5.18
N ALA A 27 -16.66 -7.67 4.89
CA ALA A 27 -15.53 -8.59 5.12
C ALA A 27 -14.30 -8.20 4.29
N GLY A 28 -14.48 -7.82 3.03
CA GLY A 28 -13.39 -7.34 2.18
C GLY A 28 -12.76 -6.04 2.69
N TRP A 29 -13.57 -5.10 3.18
CA TRP A 29 -13.07 -3.89 3.84
C TRP A 29 -12.30 -4.22 5.13
N ARG A 30 -12.79 -5.16 5.95
CA ARG A 30 -12.06 -5.60 7.15
C ARG A 30 -10.72 -6.24 6.79
N ALA A 31 -10.68 -7.11 5.79
CA ALA A 31 -9.45 -7.73 5.30
C ALA A 31 -8.45 -6.66 4.81
N ASN A 32 -8.94 -5.67 4.07
CA ASN A 32 -8.14 -4.54 3.59
C ASN A 32 -7.59 -3.67 4.72
N LEU A 33 -8.45 -3.22 5.63
CA LEU A 33 -8.04 -2.36 6.74
C LEU A 33 -7.08 -3.07 7.69
N THR A 34 -7.27 -4.37 7.93
CA THR A 34 -6.32 -5.16 8.73
C THR A 34 -4.95 -5.19 8.06
N HIS A 35 -4.91 -5.42 6.74
CA HIS A 35 -3.66 -5.42 6.00
C HIS A 35 -2.98 -4.05 5.96
N ALA A 36 -3.74 -2.98 5.69
CA ALA A 36 -3.25 -1.61 5.71
C ALA A 36 -2.74 -1.21 7.11
N ALA A 37 -3.41 -1.63 8.18
CA ALA A 37 -2.96 -1.41 9.55
C ALA A 37 -1.63 -2.11 9.84
N THR A 38 -1.46 -3.37 9.41
CA THR A 38 -0.18 -4.07 9.50
C THR A 38 0.93 -3.32 8.75
N HIS A 39 0.62 -2.80 7.55
CA HIS A 39 1.58 -2.02 6.77
C HIS A 39 1.96 -0.71 7.48
N VAL A 40 0.98 0.03 8.00
CA VAL A 40 1.20 1.25 8.80
C VAL A 40 2.08 0.99 10.01
N ILE A 41 1.81 -0.07 10.77
CA ILE A 41 2.62 -0.44 11.94
C ILE A 41 4.07 -0.73 11.51
N ALA A 42 4.25 -1.51 10.44
CA ALA A 42 5.57 -1.81 9.91
C ALA A 42 6.33 -0.55 9.45
N CYS A 43 5.66 0.36 8.74
CA CYS A 43 6.24 1.62 8.31
C CYS A 43 6.59 2.54 9.49
N SER A 44 5.72 2.65 10.50
CA SER A 44 6.00 3.45 11.71
C SER A 44 7.20 2.90 12.47
N LEU A 45 7.31 1.58 12.62
CA LEU A 45 8.45 0.94 13.26
C LEU A 45 9.74 1.16 12.45
N ALA A 46 9.70 0.98 11.13
CA ALA A 46 10.84 1.22 10.27
C ALA A 46 11.30 2.69 10.34
N LEU A 47 10.36 3.63 10.35
CA LEU A 47 10.63 5.06 10.48
C LEU A 47 11.28 5.39 11.83
N ALA A 48 10.76 4.85 12.93
CA ALA A 48 11.34 5.05 14.27
C ALA A 48 12.75 4.47 14.39
N VAL A 49 12.98 3.27 13.81
CA VAL A 49 14.31 2.66 13.77
C VAL A 49 15.27 3.52 12.94
N ALA A 50 14.86 3.98 11.76
CA ALA A 50 15.68 4.82 10.90
C ALA A 50 16.06 6.14 11.59
N ALA A 51 15.09 6.83 12.19
CA ALA A 51 15.33 8.05 12.98
C ALA A 51 16.35 7.81 14.10
N THR A 52 16.20 6.71 14.83
CA THR A 52 17.10 6.35 15.94
C THR A 52 18.52 6.03 15.45
N VAL A 53 18.65 5.27 14.36
CA VAL A 53 19.96 4.87 13.80
C VAL A 53 20.70 6.05 13.18
N LEU A 54 19.96 7.00 12.60
CA LEU A 54 20.51 8.18 11.95
C LEU A 54 20.70 9.37 12.89
N ASP A 55 20.28 9.26 14.16
CA ASP A 55 20.24 10.37 15.13
C ASP A 55 19.44 11.58 14.62
N GLU A 56 18.35 11.29 13.89
CA GLU A 56 17.49 12.29 13.26
C GLU A 56 16.20 12.50 14.04
N GLY A 57 15.78 13.76 14.16
CA GLY A 57 14.50 14.13 14.73
C GLY A 57 13.37 14.02 13.70
N ILE A 58 12.25 13.43 14.08
CA ILE A 58 11.01 13.50 13.29
C ILE A 58 10.02 14.34 14.04
N VAL A 59 9.59 15.44 13.43
CA VAL A 59 8.50 16.25 13.99
C VAL A 59 7.23 15.41 13.97
N VAL A 60 6.58 15.28 15.13
CA VAL A 60 5.47 14.35 15.36
C VAL A 60 4.33 14.55 14.35
N LEU A 61 3.96 15.80 14.07
CA LEU A 61 2.82 16.09 13.20
C LEU A 61 3.08 15.74 11.72
N PRO A 62 4.18 16.17 11.08
CA PRO A 62 4.59 15.66 9.76
C PRO A 62 4.74 14.15 9.70
N GLY A 63 5.37 13.53 10.72
CA GLY A 63 5.52 12.08 10.80
C GLY A 63 4.17 11.36 10.81
N ALA A 64 3.24 11.80 11.68
CA ALA A 64 1.90 11.24 11.76
C ALA A 64 1.10 11.43 10.46
N ALA A 65 1.21 12.61 9.84
CA ALA A 65 0.54 12.90 8.57
C ALA A 65 1.05 12.00 7.44
N ALA A 66 2.35 11.76 7.37
CA ALA A 66 2.96 10.87 6.38
C ALA A 66 2.54 9.40 6.58
N VAL A 67 2.53 8.91 7.82
CA VAL A 67 2.02 7.56 8.12
C VAL A 67 0.54 7.43 7.78
N ALA A 68 -0.27 8.45 8.07
CA ALA A 68 -1.69 8.47 7.69
C ALA A 68 -1.87 8.46 6.17
N LEU A 69 -1.08 9.25 5.43
CA LEU A 69 -1.07 9.27 3.97
C LEU A 69 -0.75 7.88 3.40
N ILE A 70 0.28 7.22 3.93
CA ILE A 70 0.65 5.85 3.55
C ILE A 70 -0.54 4.90 3.80
N GLY A 71 -1.11 4.90 5.01
CA GLY A 71 -2.21 4.00 5.35
C GLY A 71 -3.47 4.18 4.48
N VAL A 72 -3.89 5.43 4.25
CA VAL A 72 -5.07 5.74 3.45
C VAL A 72 -4.86 5.33 1.99
N THR A 73 -3.74 5.72 1.40
CA THR A 73 -3.46 5.42 -0.01
C THR A 73 -3.24 3.92 -0.23
N HIS A 74 -2.56 3.23 0.68
CA HIS A 74 -2.40 1.78 0.67
C HIS A 74 -3.76 1.07 0.64
N ALA A 75 -4.65 1.43 1.56
CA ALA A 75 -6.00 0.88 1.61
C ALA A 75 -6.80 1.17 0.34
N VAL A 76 -6.60 2.32 -0.31
CA VAL A 76 -7.29 2.68 -1.56
C VAL A 76 -6.73 1.90 -2.76
N ILE A 77 -5.40 1.82 -2.91
CA ILE A 77 -4.73 1.12 -4.01
C ILE A 77 -5.12 -0.37 -3.98
N ASP A 78 -5.13 -0.97 -2.79
CA ASP A 78 -5.49 -2.37 -2.58
C ASP A 78 -6.94 -2.73 -2.93
N ARG A 79 -7.80 -1.73 -3.16
CA ARG A 79 -9.12 -1.95 -3.75
C ARG A 79 -9.06 -2.34 -5.23
N ARG A 80 -7.88 -2.27 -5.86
CA ARG A 80 -7.53 -2.64 -7.24
C ARG A 80 -8.23 -1.87 -8.35
N TRP A 81 -9.44 -1.33 -8.10
CA TRP A 81 -10.14 -0.50 -9.07
C TRP A 81 -9.34 0.74 -9.52
N PRO A 82 -8.48 1.40 -8.69
CA PRO A 82 -7.68 2.52 -9.19
C PRO A 82 -6.64 2.06 -10.22
N VAL A 83 -5.97 0.94 -9.95
CA VAL A 83 -5.01 0.31 -10.86
C VAL A 83 -5.71 -0.11 -12.15
N GLU A 84 -6.87 -0.78 -12.06
CA GLU A 84 -7.65 -1.17 -13.23
C GLU A 84 -8.12 0.03 -14.06
N ALA A 85 -8.51 1.13 -13.41
CA ALA A 85 -8.89 2.37 -14.09
C ALA A 85 -7.68 3.00 -14.80
N TRP A 86 -6.54 3.07 -14.13
CA TRP A 86 -5.28 3.57 -14.73
C TRP A 86 -4.89 2.77 -15.96
N MET A 87 -4.85 1.44 -15.84
CA MET A 87 -4.48 0.55 -16.94
C MET A 87 -5.44 0.63 -18.12
N ARG A 88 -6.71 0.94 -17.86
CA ARG A 88 -7.72 1.20 -18.89
C ARG A 88 -7.42 2.49 -19.65
N ILE A 89 -7.10 3.56 -18.94
CA ILE A 89 -6.75 4.87 -19.51
C ILE A 89 -5.46 4.75 -20.33
N ALA A 90 -4.45 4.06 -19.80
CA ALA A 90 -3.18 3.79 -20.48
C ALA A 90 -3.28 2.78 -21.64
N ARG A 91 -4.47 2.22 -21.91
CA ARG A 91 -4.73 1.20 -22.95
C ARG A 91 -3.88 -0.09 -22.79
N GLN A 92 -3.47 -0.42 -21.57
CA GLN A 92 -2.61 -1.58 -21.25
C GLN A 92 -3.39 -2.83 -20.78
N ARG A 93 -4.66 -3.00 -21.19
CA ARG A 93 -5.54 -4.07 -20.67
C ARG A 93 -5.01 -5.49 -20.88
N LYS A 94 -4.35 -5.77 -22.01
CA LYS A 94 -3.75 -7.09 -22.29
C LYS A 94 -2.59 -7.39 -21.33
N TRP A 95 -1.72 -6.42 -21.09
CA TRP A 95 -0.63 -6.54 -20.12
C TRP A 95 -1.17 -6.66 -18.68
N ALA A 96 -2.24 -5.95 -18.34
CA ALA A 96 -2.95 -6.09 -17.06
C ALA A 96 -3.31 -7.55 -16.76
N ALA A 97 -3.95 -8.19 -17.75
CA ALA A 97 -4.40 -9.58 -17.65
C ALA A 97 -3.24 -10.59 -17.60
N ALA A 98 -2.07 -10.24 -18.14
CA ALA A 98 -0.86 -11.04 -18.10
C ALA A 98 -0.01 -10.84 -16.83
N GLY A 99 -0.55 -10.17 -15.79
CA GLY A 99 0.14 -9.93 -14.51
C GLY A 99 0.73 -8.53 -14.34
N GLY A 100 0.63 -7.67 -15.36
CA GLY A 100 1.09 -6.29 -15.29
C GLY A 100 0.42 -5.44 -14.20
N ALA A 101 -0.82 -5.76 -13.85
CA ALA A 101 -1.56 -5.03 -12.80
C ALA A 101 -0.84 -5.08 -11.44
N ALA A 102 -0.19 -6.20 -11.10
CA ALA A 102 0.57 -6.31 -9.85
C ALA A 102 1.79 -5.37 -9.80
N HIS A 103 2.42 -5.10 -10.97
CA HIS A 103 3.55 -4.18 -11.06
C HIS A 103 3.11 -2.73 -10.87
N VAL A 104 2.00 -2.34 -11.50
CA VAL A 104 1.41 -1.00 -11.33
C VAL A 104 0.96 -0.78 -9.88
N ASP A 105 0.33 -1.79 -9.29
CA ASP A 105 -0.06 -1.80 -7.87
C ASP A 105 1.14 -1.57 -6.95
N GLN A 106 2.20 -2.37 -7.08
CA GLN A 106 3.41 -2.20 -6.28
C GLN A 106 4.10 -0.84 -6.52
N THR A 107 4.12 -0.37 -7.77
CA THR A 107 4.72 0.93 -8.13
C THR A 107 3.97 2.08 -7.47
N ALA A 108 2.63 2.02 -7.43
CA ALA A 108 1.82 3.03 -6.76
C ALA A 108 2.12 3.09 -5.25
N HIS A 109 2.27 1.93 -4.59
CA HIS A 109 2.66 1.87 -3.18
C HIS A 109 4.05 2.48 -2.93
N VAL A 110 5.05 2.11 -3.76
CA VAL A 110 6.41 2.65 -3.64
C VAL A 110 6.45 4.16 -3.90
N LEU A 111 5.66 4.66 -4.86
CA LEU A 111 5.56 6.09 -5.15
C LEU A 111 5.05 6.88 -3.93
N VAL A 112 4.00 6.38 -3.27
CA VAL A 112 3.49 7.00 -2.04
C VAL A 112 4.57 7.02 -0.96
N LEU A 113 5.29 5.92 -0.75
CA LEU A 113 6.37 5.86 0.25
C LEU A 113 7.46 6.90 -0.05
N ALA A 114 7.86 7.04 -1.32
CA ALA A 114 8.85 8.03 -1.72
C ALA A 114 8.35 9.47 -1.47
N VAL A 115 7.10 9.77 -1.84
CA VAL A 115 6.49 11.09 -1.59
C VAL A 115 6.39 11.39 -0.09
N ALA A 116 5.97 10.41 0.71
CA ALA A 116 5.86 10.55 2.16
C ALA A 116 7.23 10.79 2.81
N ALA A 117 8.27 10.07 2.38
CA ALA A 117 9.63 10.29 2.85
C ALA A 117 10.13 11.70 2.52
N LEU A 118 9.98 12.15 1.27
CA LEU A 118 10.35 13.50 0.87
C LEU A 118 9.58 14.58 1.64
N ALA A 119 8.28 14.36 1.88
CA ALA A 119 7.45 15.29 2.64
C ALA A 119 7.90 15.38 4.12
N ILE A 120 8.21 14.26 4.77
CA ILE A 120 8.74 14.28 6.15
C ILE A 120 10.07 15.03 6.19
N THR A 121 11.00 14.73 5.28
CA THR A 121 12.32 15.39 5.22
C THR A 121 12.21 16.89 4.99
N ALA A 122 11.24 17.34 4.17
CA ALA A 122 11.04 18.77 3.91
C ALA A 122 10.33 19.52 5.05
N LEU A 123 9.70 18.81 5.98
CA LEU A 123 8.84 19.38 7.03
C LEU A 123 9.32 19.09 8.46
N SER A 124 10.42 18.33 8.61
CA SER A 124 11.07 18.04 9.89
C SER A 124 12.30 18.92 10.05
#